data_AF-A0A8H7ZEE9-F1
#
_entry.id   AF-A0A8H7ZEE9-F1
#
_cell.length_a   1.000
_cell.length_b   1.000
_cell.length_c   1.000
_cell.angle_alpha   90.00
_cell.angle_beta   90.00
_cell.angle_gamma   90.00
#
_symmetry.space_group_name_H-M   'P 1'
#
loop_
_entity.id
_entity.type
_entity.pdbx_description
1 polymer ?
#
loop_
_entity_poly.entity_id
_entity_poly.type
_entity_poly.pdbx_seq_one_letter_code
_entity_poly.pdbx_strand_id
1 'polypeptide(L)'
;MSATATQSQQNGSIGTHDQHQTARSTPKQAEPETPTNKTPSDKHHKFKKKLVRAQPDSNALKYKAWLGGHVTTVVFGSISFIFQVFWLPNVYYFNSICYRLALLGSAVALTSTFSHKFGLHFLPPVATLLSHDNFQYLILTVVWSLTFRSVFKILPYFLLSILHLSKVYNVKAILDHASTISSWIAYDELVLIVYLVLRTLFFRNASGYQLTLFLIFYWLRILYNKETGNLFSAIVDRLDGEMIKVKNPTVQRRWEKVREFVRVKQKEEHAD
;
A
#
# COMPACT_ATOMS: atom_id res chain seq x y z
N MET A 1 56.61 -38.05 28.46
CA MET A 1 56.39 -37.67 29.87
C MET A 1 56.16 -36.17 29.92
N SER A 2 55.04 -35.77 30.54
CA SER A 2 54.74 -34.47 31.18
C SER A 2 54.76 -33.16 30.36
N ALA A 3 53.56 -32.56 30.30
CA ALA A 3 53.14 -31.15 30.36
C ALA A 3 54.17 -30.01 30.19
N THR A 4 53.73 -28.88 29.60
CA THR A 4 53.68 -27.56 30.27
C THR A 4 52.99 -26.49 29.38
N ALA A 5 52.20 -25.64 30.04
CA ALA A 5 51.44 -24.49 29.56
C ALA A 5 52.31 -23.34 29.01
N THR A 6 51.70 -22.32 28.39
CA THR A 6 51.94 -20.88 28.69
C THR A 6 50.87 -20.00 28.04
N GLN A 7 50.46 -18.99 28.81
CA GLN A 7 49.51 -17.92 28.54
C GLN A 7 50.30 -16.59 28.44
N SER A 8 49.95 -15.68 27.53
CA SER A 8 50.34 -14.24 27.54
C SER A 8 49.36 -13.50 26.58
N GLN A 9 48.54 -12.51 26.97
CA GLN A 9 48.71 -11.14 27.49
C GLN A 9 49.33 -10.10 26.54
N GLN A 10 48.50 -9.12 26.12
CA GLN A 10 48.81 -7.69 25.84
C GLN A 10 47.46 -6.99 25.52
N ASN A 11 46.90 -5.95 26.17
CA ASN A 11 47.27 -4.79 26.99
C ASN A 11 47.21 -3.43 26.24
N GLY A 12 46.58 -2.43 26.87
CA GLY A 12 46.50 -1.00 26.49
C GLY A 12 45.06 -0.49 26.25
N SER A 13 44.39 0.43 26.96
CA SER A 13 44.58 1.39 28.08
C SER A 13 44.24 2.84 27.65
N ILE A 14 43.65 3.60 28.61
CA ILE A 14 43.43 5.07 28.74
C ILE A 14 42.17 5.67 28.06
N GLY A 15 41.26 6.42 28.71
CA GLY A 15 41.18 7.03 30.07
C GLY A 15 39.72 7.51 30.40
N THR A 16 39.27 7.42 31.67
CA THR A 16 39.10 8.49 32.72
C THR A 16 38.06 9.57 32.35
N HIS A 17 36.95 9.82 33.09
CA HIS A 17 36.89 10.37 34.46
C HIS A 17 35.51 10.22 35.14
N ASP A 18 35.59 9.91 36.44
CA ASP A 18 34.78 10.30 37.62
C ASP A 18 33.31 9.90 37.84
N GLN A 19 33.20 9.06 38.89
CA GLN A 19 32.06 8.88 39.80
C GLN A 19 32.19 9.76 41.04
N HIS A 20 31.06 10.18 41.61
CA HIS A 20 30.67 10.18 43.04
C HIS A 20 29.41 11.08 43.15
N GLN A 21 28.40 10.87 44.00
CA GLN A 21 28.26 10.10 45.22
C GLN A 21 26.76 9.95 45.55
N THR A 22 26.42 8.80 46.11
CA THR A 22 25.12 8.40 46.69
C THR A 22 24.80 9.10 48.03
N ALA A 23 23.52 9.35 48.29
CA ALA A 23 22.99 9.43 49.66
C ALA A 23 21.57 8.84 49.74
N ARG A 24 21.36 7.95 50.70
CA ARG A 24 20.14 7.17 51.03
C ARG A 24 19.65 7.63 52.40
N SER A 25 18.35 7.88 52.59
CA SER A 25 17.66 7.69 53.88
C SER A 25 16.13 7.75 53.71
N THR A 26 15.46 6.96 54.54
CA THR A 26 14.08 6.41 54.41
C THR A 26 13.01 7.28 55.14
N PRO A 27 11.73 6.86 55.29
CA PRO A 27 10.53 7.65 54.99
C PRO A 27 9.91 8.33 56.24
N LYS A 28 9.04 9.33 56.04
CA LYS A 28 8.20 9.87 57.13
C LYS A 28 6.80 10.24 56.62
N GLN A 29 5.78 9.67 57.26
CA GLN A 29 4.36 9.90 57.00
C GLN A 29 3.70 10.33 58.33
N ALA A 30 2.98 11.47 58.31
CA ALA A 30 1.92 11.93 59.22
C ALA A 30 1.41 13.29 58.68
N GLU A 31 0.28 13.39 57.97
CA GLU A 31 -1.14 13.62 58.39
C GLU A 31 -1.49 15.12 58.66
N PRO A 32 -2.78 15.57 58.64
CA PRO A 32 -3.39 16.28 57.51
C PRO A 32 -3.82 17.73 57.81
N GLU A 33 -3.79 18.63 56.83
CA GLU A 33 -4.42 19.95 56.93
C GLU A 33 -5.31 20.27 55.70
N THR A 34 -6.61 20.23 55.96
CA THR A 34 -7.77 20.98 55.43
C THR A 34 -7.68 21.66 54.04
N PRO A 35 -8.67 21.43 53.14
CA PRO A 35 -8.66 21.94 51.77
C PRO A 35 -8.98 23.43 51.73
N THR A 36 -7.97 24.28 51.59
CA THR A 36 -8.22 25.69 51.29
C THR A 36 -8.31 25.87 49.78
N ASN A 37 -9.53 25.90 49.29
CA ASN A 37 -9.90 26.22 47.92
C ASN A 37 -9.50 27.68 47.62
N LYS A 38 -8.25 27.91 47.20
CA LYS A 38 -7.83 29.17 46.58
C LYS A 38 -7.75 28.93 45.08
N THR A 39 -8.84 29.29 44.39
CA THR A 39 -8.88 29.42 42.94
C THR A 39 -7.72 30.34 42.50
N PRO A 40 -6.72 29.85 41.76
CA PRO A 40 -5.69 30.72 41.23
C PRO A 40 -6.32 31.58 40.15
N SER A 41 -6.51 32.86 40.48
CA SER A 41 -6.55 34.03 39.61
C SER A 41 -6.60 33.73 38.10
N ASP A 42 -7.71 34.13 37.47
CA ASP A 42 -7.92 34.27 36.03
C ASP A 42 -6.81 35.11 35.36
N LYS A 43 -5.67 34.47 35.10
CA LYS A 43 -4.75 34.93 34.06
C LYS A 43 -5.17 34.21 32.80
N HIS A 44 -5.98 34.90 31.99
CA HIS A 44 -6.31 34.56 30.62
C HIS A 44 -5.03 34.14 29.85
N HIS A 45 -4.71 32.86 29.84
CA HIS A 45 -3.83 32.28 28.85
C HIS A 45 -4.60 32.33 27.54
N LYS A 46 -4.43 33.44 26.82
CA LYS A 46 -4.81 33.55 25.41
C LYS A 46 -4.02 32.47 24.68
N PHE A 47 -4.59 31.28 24.54
CA PHE A 47 -4.12 30.29 23.59
C PHE A 47 -4.14 30.98 22.24
N LYS A 48 -2.97 31.39 21.76
CA LYS A 48 -2.79 31.91 20.42
C LYS A 48 -3.19 30.75 19.51
N LYS A 49 -4.44 30.75 19.03
CA LYS A 49 -4.88 29.86 17.96
C LYS A 49 -3.93 30.12 16.81
N LYS A 50 -2.95 29.23 16.63
CA LYS A 50 -2.02 29.29 15.51
C LYS A 50 -2.90 29.13 14.28
N LEU A 51 -3.07 30.20 13.51
CA LEU A 51 -3.77 30.12 12.23
C LEU A 51 -3.00 29.09 11.41
N VAL A 52 -3.61 27.91 11.26
CA VAL A 52 -3.11 26.88 10.35
C VAL A 52 -3.19 27.53 8.97
N ARG A 53 -2.03 27.71 8.34
CA ARG A 53 -1.93 28.30 7.00
C ARG A 53 -2.93 27.57 6.11
N ALA A 54 -3.84 28.33 5.49
CA ALA A 54 -4.74 27.78 4.48
C ALA A 54 -3.89 27.04 3.45
N GLN A 55 -4.25 25.77 3.18
CA GLN A 55 -3.57 25.00 2.16
C GLN A 55 -3.69 25.78 0.85
N PRO A 56 -2.61 25.98 0.10
CA PRO A 56 -2.64 26.77 -1.12
C PRO A 56 -3.71 26.21 -2.06
N ASP A 57 -4.56 27.09 -2.57
CA ASP A 57 -5.64 26.74 -3.48
C ASP A 57 -5.15 25.79 -4.57
N SER A 58 -5.92 24.72 -4.80
CA SER A 58 -5.57 23.67 -5.75
C SER A 58 -5.24 24.31 -7.09
N ASN A 59 -3.97 24.24 -7.49
CA ASN A 59 -3.50 24.85 -8.73
C ASN A 59 -4.36 24.34 -9.88
N ALA A 60 -5.07 25.25 -10.57
CA ALA A 60 -6.09 24.90 -11.58
C ALA A 60 -5.53 24.00 -12.69
N LEU A 61 -4.23 24.12 -12.99
CA LEU A 61 -3.53 23.25 -13.92
C LEU A 61 -3.50 21.79 -13.45
N LYS A 62 -3.25 21.54 -12.17
CA LYS A 62 -3.20 20.20 -11.58
C LYS A 62 -4.57 19.53 -11.62
N TYR A 63 -5.63 20.29 -11.34
CA TYR A 63 -7.01 19.80 -11.44
C TYR A 63 -7.38 19.45 -12.89
N LYS A 64 -7.05 20.32 -13.87
CA LYS A 64 -7.28 20.03 -15.29
C LYS A 64 -6.50 18.81 -15.76
N ALA A 65 -5.24 18.67 -15.35
CA ALA A 65 -4.43 17.49 -15.67
C ALA A 65 -5.01 16.21 -15.02
N TRP A 66 -5.47 16.31 -13.78
CA TRP A 66 -6.13 15.22 -13.07
C TRP A 66 -7.40 14.75 -13.78
N LEU A 67 -8.31 15.68 -14.09
CA LEU A 67 -9.56 15.40 -14.78
C LEU A 67 -9.31 14.87 -16.20
N GLY A 68 -8.40 15.52 -16.94
CA GLY A 68 -8.00 15.11 -18.28
C GLY A 68 -7.41 13.70 -18.30
N GLY A 69 -6.60 13.34 -17.30
CA GLY A 69 -6.03 12.00 -17.16
C GLY A 69 -7.10 10.93 -16.97
N HIS A 70 -8.09 11.15 -16.08
CA HIS A 70 -9.20 10.20 -15.89
C HIS A 70 -10.08 10.08 -17.13
N VAL A 71 -10.43 11.20 -17.79
CA VAL A 71 -11.21 11.18 -19.04
C VAL A 71 -10.47 10.43 -20.14
N THR A 72 -9.17 10.70 -20.31
CA THR A 72 -8.31 10.00 -21.28
C THR A 72 -8.27 8.50 -21.00
N THR A 73 -8.12 8.11 -19.73
CA THR A 73 -8.12 6.69 -19.32
C THR A 73 -9.42 6.00 -19.67
N VAL A 74 -10.56 6.65 -19.43
CA VAL A 74 -11.87 6.08 -19.74
C VAL A 74 -12.06 5.97 -21.25
N VAL A 75 -11.85 7.05 -22.01
CA VAL A 75 -12.07 7.06 -23.46
C VAL A 75 -11.18 6.04 -24.18
N PHE A 76 -9.86 6.14 -24.00
CA PHE A 76 -8.93 5.24 -24.69
C PHE A 76 -8.94 3.82 -24.08
N GLY A 77 -9.27 3.70 -22.79
CA GLY A 77 -9.48 2.42 -22.13
C GLY A 77 -10.68 1.66 -22.72
N SER A 78 -11.81 2.33 -22.92
CA SER A 78 -12.99 1.75 -23.56
C SER A 78 -12.72 1.33 -24.99
N ILE A 79 -12.05 2.17 -25.79
CA ILE A 79 -11.66 1.83 -27.16
C ILE A 79 -10.75 0.58 -27.16
N SER A 80 -9.72 0.57 -26.31
CA SER A 80 -8.81 -0.57 -26.25
C SER A 80 -9.50 -1.85 -25.74
N PHE A 81 -10.44 -1.73 -24.81
CA PHE A 81 -11.25 -2.83 -24.29
C PHE A 81 -12.09 -3.46 -25.41
N ILE A 82 -12.83 -2.65 -26.18
CA ILE A 82 -13.63 -3.12 -27.32
C ILE A 82 -12.75 -3.87 -28.32
N PHE A 83 -11.62 -3.29 -28.73
CA PHE A 83 -10.71 -3.94 -29.67
C PHE A 83 -10.17 -5.29 -29.16
N GLN A 84 -9.93 -5.42 -27.86
CA GLN A 84 -9.42 -6.65 -27.27
C GLN A 84 -10.52 -7.70 -27.06
N VAL A 85 -11.72 -7.30 -26.66
CA VAL A 85 -12.87 -8.21 -26.45
C VAL A 85 -13.39 -8.76 -27.78
N PHE A 86 -13.49 -7.92 -28.81
CA PHE A 86 -13.99 -8.34 -30.12
C PHE A 86 -12.89 -8.88 -31.06
N TRP A 87 -11.65 -9.07 -30.56
CA TRP A 87 -10.49 -9.51 -31.35
C TRP A 87 -10.34 -8.77 -32.69
N LEU A 88 -10.58 -7.45 -32.69
CA LEU A 88 -10.49 -6.66 -33.90
C LEU A 88 -9.04 -6.57 -34.40
N PRO A 89 -8.81 -6.60 -35.72
CA PRO A 89 -7.47 -6.51 -36.28
C PRO A 89 -6.82 -5.18 -35.88
N ASN A 90 -5.61 -5.26 -35.34
CA ASN A 90 -4.84 -4.08 -34.92
C ASN A 90 -4.14 -3.42 -36.12
N VAL A 91 -4.93 -2.92 -37.07
CA VAL A 91 -4.43 -2.18 -38.23
C VAL A 91 -3.80 -0.86 -37.75
N TYR A 92 -2.63 -0.51 -38.29
CA TYR A 92 -1.87 0.72 -37.96
C TYR A 92 -1.55 0.93 -36.46
N TYR A 93 -1.47 -0.14 -35.67
CA TYR A 93 -1.18 -0.04 -34.22
C TYR A 93 -2.17 0.82 -33.42
N PHE A 94 -3.37 1.08 -33.93
CA PHE A 94 -4.34 1.96 -33.29
C PHE A 94 -4.70 1.53 -31.86
N ASN A 95 -4.98 0.24 -31.67
CA ASN A 95 -5.24 -0.32 -30.33
C ASN A 95 -3.99 -0.21 -29.43
N SER A 96 -2.79 -0.31 -29.99
CA SER A 96 -1.56 -0.11 -29.20
C SER A 96 -1.47 1.29 -28.60
N ILE A 97 -1.80 2.29 -29.42
CA ILE A 97 -1.67 3.68 -29.05
C ILE A 97 -2.73 3.98 -28.00
N CYS A 98 -3.98 3.55 -28.22
CA CYS A 98 -5.07 3.68 -27.25
C CYS A 98 -4.73 3.02 -25.91
N TYR A 99 -4.19 1.80 -25.93
CA TYR A 99 -3.75 1.09 -24.71
C TYR A 99 -2.72 1.90 -23.92
N ARG A 100 -1.68 2.42 -24.60
CA ARG A 100 -0.62 3.21 -23.95
C ARG A 100 -1.13 4.57 -23.48
N LEU A 101 -2.01 5.23 -24.25
CA LEU A 101 -2.62 6.50 -23.86
C LEU A 101 -3.54 6.35 -22.65
N ALA A 102 -4.27 5.23 -22.53
CA ALA A 102 -5.08 4.94 -21.35
C ALA A 102 -4.21 4.82 -20.08
N LEU A 103 -3.10 4.07 -20.16
CA LEU A 103 -2.15 3.96 -19.05
C LEU A 103 -1.47 5.30 -18.75
N LEU A 104 -1.06 6.06 -19.78
CA LEU A 104 -0.46 7.36 -19.60
C LEU A 104 -1.43 8.36 -18.94
N GLY A 105 -2.70 8.35 -19.34
CA GLY A 105 -3.76 9.14 -18.71
C GLY A 105 -3.92 8.79 -17.23
N SER A 106 -3.90 7.50 -16.90
CA SER A 106 -3.97 7.03 -15.51
C SER A 106 -2.76 7.48 -14.71
N ALA A 107 -1.55 7.38 -15.29
CA ALA A 107 -0.32 7.85 -14.66
C ALA A 107 -0.38 9.35 -14.35
N VAL A 108 -0.88 10.18 -15.28
CA VAL A 108 -1.05 11.62 -15.05
C VAL A 108 -2.07 11.90 -13.94
N ALA A 109 -3.21 11.21 -13.94
CA ALA A 109 -4.24 11.38 -12.91
C ALA A 109 -3.75 10.98 -11.52
N LEU A 110 -3.09 9.82 -11.40
CA LEU A 110 -2.50 9.35 -10.15
C LEU A 110 -1.35 10.26 -9.68
N THR A 111 -0.52 10.74 -10.60
CA THR A 111 0.56 11.69 -10.29
C THR A 111 -0.01 13.01 -9.78
N SER A 112 -1.09 13.51 -10.36
CA SER A 112 -1.73 14.74 -9.89
C SER A 112 -2.37 14.55 -8.50
N THR A 113 -3.01 13.40 -8.27
CA THR A 113 -3.53 13.01 -6.95
C THR A 113 -2.42 12.95 -5.90
N PHE A 114 -1.29 12.35 -6.26
CA PHE A 114 -0.10 12.25 -5.42
C PHE A 114 0.54 13.61 -5.13
N SER A 115 0.70 14.44 -6.17
CA SER A 115 1.21 15.81 -6.09
C SER A 115 0.32 16.70 -5.21
N HIS A 116 -0.99 16.47 -5.22
CA HIS A 116 -1.92 17.18 -4.36
C HIS A 116 -1.83 16.70 -2.90
N LYS A 117 -1.69 15.39 -2.67
CA LYS A 117 -1.67 14.81 -1.32
C LYS A 117 -0.38 15.10 -0.54
N PHE A 118 0.78 15.02 -1.20
CA PHE A 118 2.09 15.14 -0.52
C PHE A 118 2.88 16.37 -0.96
N GLY A 119 2.57 16.95 -2.12
CA GLY A 119 3.47 17.90 -2.77
C GLY A 119 4.70 17.18 -3.37
N LEU A 120 5.21 17.68 -4.49
CA LEU A 120 6.39 17.08 -5.14
C LEU A 120 7.72 17.45 -4.46
N HIS A 121 7.69 18.44 -3.56
CA HIS A 121 8.88 19.01 -2.93
C HIS A 121 9.19 18.40 -1.55
N PHE A 122 8.20 17.81 -0.87
CA PHE A 122 8.39 17.21 0.45
C PHE A 122 7.74 15.83 0.49
N LEU A 123 8.44 14.86 -0.10
CA LEU A 123 7.96 13.50 -0.18
C LEU A 123 8.18 12.78 1.16
N PRO A 124 7.16 12.10 1.72
CA PRO A 124 7.33 11.16 2.81
C PRO A 124 8.39 10.08 2.49
N PRO A 125 8.91 9.38 3.51
CA PRO A 125 9.79 8.23 3.30
C PRO A 125 9.17 7.22 2.33
N VAL A 126 10.01 6.61 1.47
CA VAL A 126 9.58 5.68 0.41
C VAL A 126 8.71 4.54 0.96
N ALA A 127 8.98 4.07 2.18
CA ALA A 127 8.17 3.05 2.86
C ALA A 127 6.70 3.50 3.05
N THR A 128 6.48 4.76 3.45
CA THR A 128 5.15 5.35 3.61
C THR A 128 4.48 5.61 2.26
N LEU A 129 5.24 5.88 1.21
CA LEU A 129 4.68 6.01 -0.14
C LEU A 129 4.21 4.66 -0.66
N LEU A 130 5.01 3.61 -0.45
CA LEU A 130 4.69 2.25 -0.86
C LEU A 130 3.47 1.66 -0.16
N SER A 131 3.11 2.11 1.04
CA SER A 131 1.88 1.68 1.71
C SER A 131 0.61 2.29 1.10
N HIS A 132 0.73 3.33 0.26
CA HIS A 132 -0.43 3.96 -0.37
C HIS A 132 -0.81 3.32 -1.71
N ASP A 133 -2.07 2.93 -1.82
CA ASP A 133 -2.61 2.27 -3.02
C ASP A 133 -2.37 3.06 -4.31
N ASN A 134 -2.63 4.38 -4.30
CA ASN A 134 -2.44 5.24 -5.48
C ASN A 134 -0.99 5.26 -5.97
N PHE A 135 -0.02 5.16 -5.06
CA PHE A 135 1.40 5.14 -5.41
C PHE A 135 1.83 3.78 -5.96
N GLN A 136 1.34 2.68 -5.36
CA GLN A 136 1.54 1.34 -5.92
C GLN A 136 0.96 1.25 -7.35
N TYR A 137 -0.26 1.76 -7.56
CA TYR A 137 -0.90 1.82 -8.86
C TYR A 137 -0.12 2.68 -9.86
N LEU A 138 0.46 3.80 -9.42
CA LEU A 138 1.31 4.65 -10.26
C LEU A 138 2.56 3.92 -10.74
N ILE A 139 3.28 3.25 -9.84
CA ILE A 139 4.47 2.46 -10.22
C ILE A 139 4.07 1.34 -11.19
N LEU A 140 3.02 0.60 -10.86
CA LEU A 140 2.50 -0.45 -11.71
C LEU A 140 2.10 0.08 -13.09
N THR A 141 1.51 1.28 -13.19
CA THR A 141 1.14 1.89 -14.49
C THR A 141 2.35 2.14 -15.37
N VAL A 142 3.45 2.64 -14.79
CA VAL A 142 4.72 2.87 -15.49
C VAL A 142 5.29 1.55 -16.00
N VAL A 143 5.29 0.53 -15.15
CA VAL A 143 5.74 -0.82 -15.53
C VAL A 143 4.85 -1.36 -16.65
N TRP A 144 3.53 -1.30 -16.50
CA TRP A 144 2.59 -1.81 -17.49
C TRP A 144 2.71 -1.12 -18.84
N SER A 145 3.03 0.18 -18.85
CA SER A 145 3.24 0.96 -20.07
C SER A 145 4.43 0.45 -20.89
N LEU A 146 5.45 -0.13 -20.26
CA LEU A 146 6.62 -0.68 -20.93
C LEU A 146 6.47 -2.17 -21.30
N THR A 147 5.39 -2.81 -20.85
CA THR A 147 5.20 -4.26 -20.99
C THR A 147 4.21 -4.62 -22.10
N PHE A 148 4.02 -5.93 -22.30
CA PHE A 148 3.00 -6.45 -23.21
C PHE A 148 1.57 -6.06 -22.78
N ARG A 149 0.69 -5.96 -23.78
CA ARG A 149 -0.71 -5.55 -23.61
C ARG A 149 -1.56 -6.65 -22.99
N SER A 150 -2.41 -6.29 -22.04
CA SER A 150 -3.41 -7.19 -21.45
C SER A 150 -4.59 -6.39 -20.90
N VAL A 151 -5.83 -6.86 -21.11
CA VAL A 151 -7.05 -6.23 -20.58
C VAL A 151 -6.99 -6.12 -19.05
N PHE A 152 -6.60 -7.21 -18.39
CA PHE A 152 -6.49 -7.31 -16.91
C PHE A 152 -5.51 -6.28 -16.31
N LYS A 153 -4.60 -5.72 -17.11
CA LYS A 153 -3.71 -4.65 -16.62
C LYS A 153 -4.36 -3.28 -16.64
N ILE A 154 -5.30 -3.02 -17.56
CA ILE A 154 -5.96 -1.70 -17.69
C ILE A 154 -7.22 -1.63 -16.83
N LEU A 155 -7.89 -2.76 -16.64
CA LEU A 155 -9.17 -2.83 -15.92
C LEU A 155 -9.18 -2.10 -14.57
N PRO A 156 -8.19 -2.27 -13.67
CA PRO A 156 -8.27 -1.64 -12.35
C PRO A 156 -8.14 -0.11 -12.45
N TYR A 157 -7.33 0.40 -13.39
CA TYR A 157 -7.19 1.84 -13.65
C TYR A 157 -8.43 2.45 -14.30
N PHE A 158 -9.10 1.68 -15.16
CA PHE A 158 -10.34 2.07 -15.80
C PHE A 158 -11.46 2.20 -14.78
N LEU A 159 -11.66 1.19 -13.93
CA LEU A 159 -12.65 1.20 -12.85
C LEU A 159 -12.38 2.33 -11.85
N LEU A 160 -11.11 2.50 -11.45
CA LEU A 160 -10.69 3.59 -10.57
C LEU A 160 -11.01 4.97 -11.19
N SER A 161 -10.77 5.13 -12.50
CA SER A 161 -11.08 6.37 -13.20
C SER A 161 -12.57 6.65 -13.28
N ILE A 162 -13.40 5.62 -13.51
CA ILE A 162 -14.87 5.75 -13.46
C ILE A 162 -15.32 6.21 -12.07
N LEU A 163 -14.77 5.62 -11.01
CA LEU A 163 -15.14 5.96 -9.64
C LEU A 163 -14.79 7.42 -9.31
N HIS A 164 -13.60 7.87 -9.68
CA HIS A 164 -13.18 9.27 -9.48
C HIS A 164 -14.02 10.25 -10.30
N LEU A 165 -14.33 9.91 -11.55
CA LEU A 165 -15.15 10.77 -12.40
C LEU A 165 -16.59 10.85 -11.87
N SER A 166 -17.14 9.74 -11.41
CA SER A 166 -18.48 9.66 -10.80
C SER A 166 -18.59 10.51 -9.54
N LYS A 167 -17.52 10.57 -8.75
CA LYS A 167 -17.44 11.44 -7.57
C LYS A 167 -17.47 12.93 -7.93
N VAL A 168 -16.83 13.33 -9.02
CA VAL A 168 -16.81 14.74 -9.49
C VAL A 168 -18.18 15.15 -10.00
N TYR A 169 -18.79 14.30 -10.83
CA TYR A 169 -20.10 14.57 -11.44
C TYR A 169 -21.29 14.17 -10.54
N ASN A 170 -21.03 13.72 -9.30
CA ASN A 170 -22.04 13.26 -8.33
C ASN A 170 -23.05 12.26 -8.91
N VAL A 171 -22.56 11.29 -9.69
CA VAL A 171 -23.39 10.24 -10.30
C VAL A 171 -23.74 9.19 -9.24
N LYS A 172 -24.90 9.36 -8.60
CA LYS A 172 -25.36 8.50 -7.48
C LYS A 172 -25.39 7.01 -7.84
N ALA A 173 -25.85 6.67 -9.05
CA ALA A 173 -25.96 5.27 -9.51
C ALA A 173 -24.63 4.48 -9.45
N ILE A 174 -23.49 5.14 -9.67
CA ILE A 174 -22.16 4.50 -9.62
C ILE A 174 -21.60 4.57 -8.20
N LEU A 175 -21.90 5.66 -7.48
CA LEU A 175 -21.42 5.88 -6.12
C LEU A 175 -22.04 4.91 -5.12
N ASP A 176 -23.31 4.55 -5.31
CA ASP A 176 -24.03 3.56 -4.49
C ASP A 176 -23.41 2.15 -4.63
N HIS A 177 -22.76 1.86 -5.76
CA HIS A 177 -22.06 0.61 -6.04
C HIS A 177 -20.53 0.72 -5.94
N ALA A 178 -20.01 1.80 -5.34
CA ALA A 178 -18.57 2.03 -5.22
C ALA A 178 -17.84 0.88 -4.51
N SER A 179 -18.44 0.31 -3.47
CA SER A 179 -17.90 -0.85 -2.75
C SER A 179 -17.78 -2.07 -3.66
N THR A 180 -18.82 -2.37 -4.44
CA THR A 180 -18.81 -3.46 -5.43
C THR A 180 -17.73 -3.27 -6.48
N ILE A 181 -17.54 -2.03 -6.98
CA ILE A 181 -16.47 -1.71 -7.93
C ILE A 181 -15.09 -1.95 -7.30
N SER A 182 -14.91 -1.57 -6.03
CA SER A 182 -13.68 -1.84 -5.29
C SER A 182 -13.42 -3.35 -5.15
N SER A 183 -14.46 -4.14 -4.86
CA SER A 183 -14.34 -5.60 -4.83
C SER A 183 -13.96 -6.16 -6.21
N TRP A 184 -14.54 -5.65 -7.30
CA TRP A 184 -14.18 -6.05 -8.66
C TRP A 184 -12.71 -5.75 -9.00
N ILE A 185 -12.18 -4.62 -8.55
CA ILE A 185 -10.75 -4.31 -8.68
C ILE A 185 -9.92 -5.39 -7.98
N ALA A 186 -10.25 -5.75 -6.74
CA ALA A 186 -9.51 -6.77 -6.00
C ALA A 186 -9.63 -8.18 -6.61
N TYR A 187 -10.78 -8.53 -7.18
CA TYR A 187 -10.92 -9.78 -7.95
C TYR A 187 -10.08 -9.77 -9.24
N ASP A 188 -10.05 -8.66 -9.95
CA ASP A 188 -9.22 -8.51 -11.15
C ASP A 188 -7.74 -8.64 -10.82
N GLU A 189 -7.26 -8.08 -9.70
CA GLU A 189 -5.89 -8.28 -9.23
C GLU A 189 -5.56 -9.77 -9.01
N LEU A 190 -6.48 -10.53 -8.41
CA LEU A 190 -6.32 -11.98 -8.24
C LEU A 190 -6.23 -12.71 -9.59
N VAL A 191 -7.14 -12.38 -10.52
CA VAL A 191 -7.14 -12.94 -11.87
C VAL A 191 -5.86 -12.58 -12.61
N LEU A 192 -5.35 -11.36 -12.42
CA LEU A 192 -4.09 -10.90 -12.99
C LEU A 192 -2.89 -11.72 -12.47
N ILE A 193 -2.87 -12.10 -11.19
CA ILE A 193 -1.85 -13.02 -10.64
C ILE A 193 -1.91 -14.35 -11.37
N VAL A 194 -3.08 -14.98 -11.43
CA VAL A 194 -3.26 -16.28 -12.08
C VAL A 194 -2.83 -16.19 -13.56
N TYR A 195 -3.25 -15.13 -14.25
CA TYR A 195 -2.87 -14.87 -15.62
C TYR A 195 -1.34 -14.73 -15.80
N LEU A 196 -0.67 -13.97 -14.93
CA LEU A 196 0.79 -13.81 -14.97
C LEU A 196 1.51 -15.11 -14.61
N VAL A 197 1.01 -15.91 -13.67
CA VAL A 197 1.56 -17.22 -13.32
C VAL A 197 1.50 -18.16 -14.51
N LEU A 198 0.33 -18.31 -15.13
CA LEU A 198 0.16 -19.16 -16.32
C LEU A 198 1.11 -18.72 -17.43
N ARG A 199 1.21 -17.42 -17.68
CA ARG A 199 2.09 -16.88 -18.72
C ARG A 199 3.58 -17.07 -18.41
N THR A 200 3.96 -16.99 -17.15
CA THR A 200 5.31 -17.27 -16.66
C THR A 200 5.64 -18.76 -16.83
N LEU A 201 4.69 -19.65 -16.52
CA LEU A 201 4.83 -21.10 -16.70
C LEU A 201 5.00 -21.49 -18.18
N PHE A 202 4.31 -20.80 -19.08
CA PHE A 202 4.50 -20.93 -20.52
C PHE A 202 5.76 -20.20 -21.06
N PHE A 203 6.63 -19.69 -20.18
CA PHE A 203 7.86 -18.93 -20.51
C PHE A 203 7.64 -17.83 -21.56
N ARG A 204 6.46 -17.23 -21.58
CA ARG A 204 6.07 -16.32 -22.65
C ARG A 204 6.44 -14.89 -22.28
N ASN A 205 7.39 -14.33 -23.05
CA ASN A 205 7.98 -13.00 -22.85
C ASN A 205 8.64 -12.84 -21.46
N ALA A 206 9.02 -11.61 -21.14
CA ALA A 206 9.55 -11.24 -19.83
C ALA A 206 8.42 -11.08 -18.77
N SER A 207 7.58 -12.10 -18.62
CA SER A 207 6.44 -12.13 -17.69
C SER A 207 6.86 -12.45 -16.24
N GLY A 208 7.96 -13.17 -16.05
CA GLY A 208 8.45 -13.55 -14.71
C GLY A 208 8.78 -12.36 -13.82
N TYR A 209 9.48 -11.33 -14.32
CA TYR A 209 9.77 -10.14 -13.50
C TYR A 209 8.49 -9.36 -13.14
N GLN A 210 7.50 -9.36 -14.03
CA GLN A 210 6.22 -8.66 -13.80
C GLN A 210 5.43 -9.36 -12.71
N LEU A 211 5.43 -10.70 -12.73
CA LEU A 211 4.82 -11.50 -11.68
C LEU A 211 5.48 -11.19 -10.32
N THR A 212 6.82 -11.26 -10.25
CA THR A 212 7.54 -10.98 -8.99
C THR A 212 7.24 -9.56 -8.48
N LEU A 213 7.31 -8.57 -9.35
CA LEU A 213 7.03 -7.18 -8.96
C LEU A 213 5.59 -7.00 -8.49
N PHE A 214 4.62 -7.58 -9.22
CA PHE A 214 3.21 -7.51 -8.85
C PHE A 214 2.94 -8.22 -7.53
N LEU A 215 3.56 -9.38 -7.28
CA LEU A 215 3.43 -10.10 -6.01
C LEU A 215 3.95 -9.30 -4.81
N ILE A 216 5.05 -8.56 -4.96
CA ILE A 216 5.56 -7.68 -3.91
C ILE A 216 4.50 -6.61 -3.58
N PHE A 217 3.95 -5.93 -4.58
CA PHE A 217 2.91 -4.93 -4.38
C PHE A 217 1.62 -5.53 -3.83
N TYR A 218 1.22 -6.70 -4.32
CA TYR A 218 0.03 -7.41 -3.85
C TYR A 218 0.18 -7.84 -2.38
N TRP A 219 1.37 -8.26 -1.98
CA TRP A 219 1.67 -8.55 -0.57
C TRP A 219 1.52 -7.32 0.32
N LEU A 220 2.03 -6.17 -0.13
CA LEU A 220 1.82 -4.90 0.56
C LEU A 220 0.32 -4.54 0.61
N ARG A 221 -0.41 -4.80 -0.47
CA ARG A 221 -1.84 -4.52 -0.55
C ARG A 221 -2.66 -5.39 0.41
N ILE A 222 -2.34 -6.68 0.57
CA ILE A 222 -2.94 -7.54 1.59
C ILE A 222 -2.76 -6.96 3.00
N LEU A 223 -1.62 -6.31 3.26
CA LEU A 223 -1.30 -5.77 4.58
C LEU A 223 -1.97 -4.41 4.89
N TYR A 224 -2.29 -3.61 3.88
CA TYR A 224 -2.79 -2.24 4.07
C TYR A 224 -4.22 -2.02 3.57
N ASN A 225 -4.79 -2.94 2.77
CA ASN A 225 -6.12 -2.81 2.20
C ASN A 225 -7.05 -3.89 2.73
N LYS A 226 -8.09 -3.46 3.45
CA LYS A 226 -9.10 -4.32 4.09
C LYS A 226 -9.84 -5.21 3.10
N GLU A 227 -10.17 -4.70 1.91
CA GLU A 227 -10.91 -5.48 0.90
C GLU A 227 -10.06 -6.62 0.35
N THR A 228 -8.82 -6.33 -0.02
CA THR A 228 -7.87 -7.34 -0.52
C THR A 228 -7.47 -8.32 0.58
N GLY A 229 -7.28 -7.85 1.82
CA GLY A 229 -7.01 -8.68 2.99
C GLY A 229 -8.16 -9.66 3.27
N ASN A 230 -9.41 -9.19 3.27
CA ASN A 230 -10.59 -10.04 3.47
C ASN A 230 -10.75 -11.09 2.36
N LEU A 231 -10.56 -10.71 1.10
CA LEU A 231 -10.60 -11.64 -0.04
C LEU A 231 -9.50 -12.70 0.06
N PHE A 232 -8.27 -12.29 0.39
CA PHE A 232 -7.16 -13.21 0.60
C PHE A 232 -7.46 -14.21 1.73
N SER A 233 -8.04 -13.72 2.82
CA SER A 233 -8.45 -14.55 3.97
C SER A 233 -9.49 -15.59 3.58
N ALA A 234 -10.54 -15.18 2.86
CA ALA A 234 -11.56 -16.09 2.37
C ALA A 234 -11.00 -17.17 1.42
N ILE A 235 -9.99 -16.82 0.61
CA ILE A 235 -9.29 -17.78 -0.25
C ILE A 235 -8.45 -18.74 0.59
N VAL A 236 -7.71 -18.23 1.57
CA VAL A 236 -6.93 -19.08 2.50
C VAL A 236 -7.84 -20.04 3.24
N ASP A 237 -9.00 -19.59 3.74
CA ASP A 237 -9.97 -20.46 4.43
C ASP A 237 -10.56 -21.54 3.50
N ARG A 238 -10.85 -21.18 2.24
CA ARG A 238 -11.32 -22.15 1.24
C ARG A 238 -10.24 -23.17 0.89
N LEU A 239 -8.99 -22.73 0.76
CA LEU A 239 -7.84 -23.60 0.55
C LEU A 239 -7.56 -24.46 1.78
N ASP A 240 -7.80 -23.96 2.99
CA ASP A 240 -7.68 -24.72 4.24
C ASP A 240 -8.60 -25.94 4.22
N GLY A 241 -9.85 -25.75 3.80
CA GLY A 241 -10.82 -26.85 3.64
C GLY A 241 -10.39 -27.94 2.65
N GLU A 242 -9.64 -27.60 1.60
CA GLU A 242 -9.10 -28.57 0.64
C GLU A 242 -7.76 -29.17 1.10
N MET A 243 -6.91 -28.38 1.76
CA MET A 243 -5.59 -28.79 2.23
C MET A 243 -5.68 -29.74 3.43
N ILE A 244 -6.71 -29.63 4.27
CA ILE A 244 -7.00 -30.58 5.35
C ILE A 244 -7.29 -31.99 4.78
N LYS A 245 -7.84 -32.08 3.56
CA LYS A 245 -8.09 -33.37 2.89
C LYS A 245 -6.81 -34.01 2.36
N VAL A 246 -5.73 -33.24 2.18
CA VAL A 246 -4.44 -33.72 1.69
C VAL A 246 -3.67 -34.39 2.82
N LYS A 247 -3.52 -35.72 2.76
CA LYS A 247 -2.84 -36.54 3.79
C LYS A 247 -1.31 -36.41 3.85
N ASN A 248 -0.70 -35.48 3.09
CA ASN A 248 0.75 -35.35 3.03
C ASN A 248 1.28 -34.51 4.22
N PRO A 249 2.06 -35.08 5.16
CA PRO A 249 2.49 -34.40 6.38
C PRO A 249 3.44 -33.21 6.12
N THR A 250 4.18 -33.22 5.00
CA THR A 250 5.09 -32.12 4.64
C THR A 250 4.33 -30.89 4.15
N VAL A 251 3.22 -31.10 3.43
CA VAL A 251 2.35 -30.02 2.95
C VAL A 251 1.58 -29.41 4.10
N GLN A 252 1.05 -30.24 5.01
CA GLN A 252 0.34 -29.78 6.22
C GLN A 252 1.21 -28.88 7.10
N ARG A 253 2.46 -29.28 7.41
CA ARG A 253 3.38 -28.43 8.20
C ARG A 253 3.70 -27.09 7.54
N ARG A 254 3.86 -27.06 6.21
CA ARG A 254 4.11 -25.80 5.49
C ARG A 254 2.86 -24.93 5.46
N TRP A 255 1.69 -25.55 5.32
CA TRP A 255 0.39 -24.87 5.33
C TRP A 255 0.07 -24.27 6.70
N GLU A 256 0.34 -24.98 7.79
CA GLU A 256 0.18 -24.48 9.16
C GLU A 256 0.99 -23.20 9.41
N LYS A 257 2.24 -23.14 8.93
CA LYS A 257 3.08 -21.92 9.04
C LYS A 257 2.47 -20.74 8.27
N VAL A 258 1.96 -20.98 7.06
CA VAL A 258 1.29 -19.94 6.27
C VAL A 258 0.03 -19.47 7.00
N ARG A 259 -0.77 -20.39 7.54
CA ARG A 259 -2.00 -20.09 8.28
C ARG A 259 -1.74 -19.29 9.55
N GLU A 260 -0.74 -19.68 10.33
CA GLU A 260 -0.34 -18.97 11.55
C GLU A 260 0.13 -17.56 11.23
N PHE A 261 0.96 -17.40 10.20
CA PHE A 261 1.43 -16.09 9.74
C PHE A 261 0.28 -15.16 9.34
N VAL A 262 -0.69 -15.67 8.56
CA VAL A 262 -1.87 -14.89 8.14
C VAL A 262 -2.73 -14.48 9.34
N ARG A 263 -2.96 -15.39 10.29
CA ARG A 263 -3.75 -15.11 11.51
C ARG A 263 -3.11 -14.07 12.43
N VAL A 264 -1.79 -14.14 12.59
CA VAL A 264 -1.06 -13.15 13.40
C VAL A 264 -1.21 -11.76 12.80
N LYS A 265 -1.08 -11.63 11.47
CA LYS A 265 -1.20 -10.35 10.78
C LYS A 265 -2.61 -9.77 10.81
N GLN A 266 -3.65 -10.59 10.70
CA GLN A 266 -5.04 -10.15 10.85
C GLN A 266 -5.35 -9.65 12.27
N LYS A 267 -4.81 -10.29 13.31
CA LYS A 267 -5.02 -9.88 14.70
C LYS A 267 -4.38 -8.52 15.01
N GLU A 268 -3.24 -8.22 14.39
CA GLU A 268 -2.58 -6.91 14.51
C GLU A 268 -3.43 -5.80 13.89
N GLU A 269 -4.15 -6.05 12.78
CA GLU A 269 -4.97 -5.02 12.10
C GLU A 269 -6.36 -4.81 12.75
N HIS A 270 -6.90 -5.81 13.44
CA HIS A 270 -8.18 -5.70 14.16
C HIS A 270 -8.05 -5.15 15.59
N ALA A 271 -6.83 -4.99 16.10
CA ALA A 271 -6.55 -4.46 17.44
C ALA A 271 -6.36 -2.93 17.47
N ASP A 272 -6.24 -2.29 16.30
CA ASP A 272 -6.14 -0.84 16.09
C ASP A 272 -7.41 -0.27 15.43
#